data_AF-A0A2K8UHC2-F1
#
_entry.id   AF-A0A2K8UHC2-F1
#
_cell.length_a   1.000
_cell.length_b   1.000
_cell.length_c   1.000
_cell.angle_alpha   90.00
_cell.angle_beta   90.00
_cell.angle_gamma   90.00
#
_symmetry.space_group_name_H-M   'P 1'
#
loop_
_entity.id
_entity.type
_entity.pdbx_description
1 polymer ?
#
loop_
_entity_poly.entity_id
_entity_poly.type
_entity_poly.pdbx_seq_one_letter_code
_entity_poly.pdbx_strand_id
1 'polypeptide(L)'
;MTPETCGLSQSVIDRICAVFANCPTVERALLYGSRAKGNYHHGSDIDLALEGRGLDETQLLALETQLDDLLLPYCIDLSRLAGIQDEALRDHIRRVGRVFYETQSILPSPLAGPDLSPSDVVGNPPHPSRRSISRP
;
A
#
# COMPACT_ATOMS: atom_id res chain seq x y z
N MET A 1 -10.02 5.30 -2.14
CA MET A 1 -11.46 5.09 -2.36
C MET A 1 -12.23 6.32 -1.89
N THR A 2 -13.34 6.72 -2.52
CA THR A 2 -14.16 7.88 -2.08
C THR A 2 -15.55 7.45 -1.63
N PRO A 3 -16.20 8.16 -0.68
CA PRO A 3 -17.52 7.79 -0.14
C PRO A 3 -18.61 7.56 -1.19
N GLU A 4 -18.58 8.39 -2.24
CA GLU A 4 -19.53 8.37 -3.35
C GLU A 4 -19.47 7.10 -4.19
N THR A 5 -18.33 6.40 -4.15
CA THR A 5 -18.08 5.21 -4.98
C THR A 5 -18.45 3.89 -4.32
N CYS A 6 -18.74 3.89 -3.02
CA CYS A 6 -19.02 2.67 -2.25
C CYS A 6 -20.19 2.80 -1.27
N GLY A 7 -20.82 3.98 -1.20
CA GLY A 7 -21.94 4.23 -0.30
C GLY A 7 -21.56 4.18 1.18
N LEU A 8 -20.28 4.39 1.49
CA LEU A 8 -19.75 4.38 2.86
C LEU A 8 -19.27 5.78 3.24
N SER A 9 -19.62 6.22 4.45
CA SER A 9 -19.06 7.45 5.02
C SER A 9 -17.53 7.34 5.14
N GLN A 10 -16.82 8.46 4.95
CA GLN A 10 -15.36 8.49 5.04
C GLN A 10 -14.84 7.91 6.36
N SER A 11 -15.50 8.24 7.48
CA SER A 11 -15.19 7.68 8.80
C SER A 11 -15.24 6.15 8.85
N VAL A 12 -16.17 5.51 8.15
CA VAL A 12 -16.25 4.04 8.08
C VAL A 12 -15.07 3.48 7.29
N ILE A 13 -14.75 4.09 6.15
CA ILE A 13 -13.60 3.71 5.33
C ILE A 13 -12.32 3.81 6.16
N ASP A 14 -12.10 4.92 6.86
CA ASP A 14 -10.90 5.16 7.65
C ASP A 14 -10.76 4.14 8.79
N ARG A 15 -11.86 3.78 9.46
CA ARG A 15 -11.86 2.78 10.53
C ARG A 15 -11.52 1.38 10.03
N ILE A 16 -12.09 0.97 8.89
CA ILE A 16 -11.79 -0.32 8.26
C ILE A 16 -10.32 -0.34 7.81
N CYS A 17 -9.85 0.72 7.16
CA CYS A 17 -8.45 0.86 6.75
C CYS A 17 -7.48 0.82 7.94
N ALA A 18 -7.85 1.39 9.09
CA ALA A 18 -7.02 1.35 10.29
C ALA A 18 -6.83 -0.07 10.82
N VAL A 19 -7.85 -0.93 10.74
CA VAL A 19 -7.74 -2.35 11.12
C VAL A 19 -6.77 -3.08 10.19
N PHE A 20 -6.88 -2.87 8.87
CA PHE A 20 -5.94 -3.46 7.92
C PHE A 20 -4.51 -2.93 8.07
N ALA A 21 -4.34 -1.66 8.40
CA ALA A 21 -3.02 -1.05 8.65
C ALA A 21 -2.28 -1.66 9.85
N ASN A 22 -3.01 -2.20 10.83
CA ASN A 22 -2.42 -2.91 11.96
C ASN A 22 -1.96 -4.35 11.62
N CYS A 23 -2.28 -4.83 10.42
CA CYS A 23 -1.95 -6.19 9.99
C CYS A 23 -0.95 -6.16 8.81
N PRO A 24 0.35 -6.32 9.06
CA PRO A 24 1.38 -6.19 8.01
C PRO A 24 1.30 -7.27 6.93
N THR A 25 0.57 -8.36 7.16
CA THR A 25 0.34 -9.42 6.18
C THR A 25 -0.71 -9.05 5.14
N VAL A 26 -1.56 -8.04 5.41
CA VAL A 26 -2.53 -7.52 4.45
C VAL A 26 -1.82 -6.52 3.53
N GLU A 27 -1.59 -6.92 2.28
CA GLU A 27 -0.99 -6.05 1.27
C GLU A 27 -2.05 -5.22 0.54
N ARG A 28 -3.20 -5.83 0.23
CA ARG A 28 -4.27 -5.19 -0.51
C ARG A 28 -5.64 -5.74 -0.11
N ALA A 29 -6.64 -4.88 -0.03
CA ALA A 29 -8.04 -5.25 0.12
C ALA A 29 -8.84 -4.74 -1.09
N LEU A 30 -9.57 -5.65 -1.74
CA LEU A 30 -10.39 -5.37 -2.90
C LEU A 30 -11.87 -5.43 -2.50
N LEU A 31 -12.61 -4.34 -2.67
CA LEU A 31 -14.06 -4.35 -2.58
C LEU A 31 -14.64 -5.03 -3.83
N TYR A 32 -15.46 -6.04 -3.60
CA TYR A 32 -16.24 -6.70 -4.64
C TYR A 32 -17.73 -6.72 -4.26
N GLY A 33 -18.51 -7.56 -4.94
CA GLY A 33 -19.93 -7.74 -4.61
C GLY A 33 -20.86 -6.63 -5.10
N SER A 34 -22.00 -6.51 -4.42
CA SER A 34 -23.11 -5.62 -4.81
C SER A 34 -22.70 -4.14 -4.79
N ARG A 35 -21.86 -3.75 -3.82
CA ARG A 35 -21.33 -2.40 -3.65
C ARG A 35 -20.33 -2.02 -4.75
N ALA A 36 -19.48 -2.96 -5.19
CA ALA A 36 -18.57 -2.71 -6.31
C ALA A 36 -19.30 -2.51 -7.66
N LYS A 37 -20.48 -3.14 -7.82
CA LYS A 37 -21.32 -3.03 -9.03
C LYS A 37 -22.28 -1.84 -9.00
N GLY A 38 -22.38 -1.11 -7.89
CA GLY A 38 -23.25 0.07 -7.76
C GLY A 38 -24.74 -0.26 -7.59
N ASN A 39 -25.10 -1.54 -7.37
CA ASN A 39 -26.49 -1.98 -7.21
C ASN A 39 -26.79 -2.33 -5.74
N TYR A 40 -26.23 -1.57 -4.80
CA TYR A 40 -26.32 -1.83 -3.37
C TYR A 40 -27.56 -1.17 -2.75
N HIS A 41 -28.11 -1.81 -1.72
CA HIS A 41 -29.16 -1.24 -0.87
C HIS A 41 -28.54 -0.58 0.36
N HIS A 42 -29.28 0.33 0.99
CA HIS A 42 -28.85 0.97 2.24
C HIS A 42 -28.80 -0.09 3.35
N GLY A 43 -27.60 -0.63 3.63
CA GLY A 43 -27.39 -1.74 4.57
C GLY A 43 -26.87 -3.06 3.97
N SER A 44 -26.55 -3.11 2.67
CA SER A 44 -25.94 -4.32 2.06
C SER A 44 -24.62 -4.69 2.71
N ASP A 45 -24.22 -5.96 2.68
CA ASP A 45 -22.95 -6.42 3.23
C ASP A 45 -21.75 -5.78 2.50
N ILE A 46 -20.60 -5.71 3.18
CA ILE A 46 -19.33 -5.20 2.64
C ILE A 46 -18.44 -6.39 2.32
N ASP A 47 -18.43 -6.83 1.07
CA ASP A 47 -17.58 -7.93 0.60
C ASP A 47 -16.15 -7.44 0.29
N LEU A 48 -15.16 -7.85 1.09
CA LEU A 48 -13.76 -7.50 0.90
C LEU A 48 -12.89 -8.74 0.67
N ALA A 49 -12.17 -8.74 -0.45
CA ALA A 49 -11.20 -9.77 -0.77
C ALA A 49 -9.80 -9.30 -0.37
N LEU A 50 -9.17 -9.99 0.57
CA LEU A 50 -7.83 -9.69 1.04
C LEU A 50 -6.78 -10.44 0.22
N GLU A 51 -5.74 -9.72 -0.17
CA GLU A 51 -4.52 -10.20 -0.80
C GLU A 51 -3.33 -9.83 0.10
N GLY A 52 -2.45 -10.80 0.35
CA GLY A 52 -1.40 -10.65 1.34
C GLY A 52 -0.48 -11.86 1.37
N ARG A 53 0.82 -11.63 1.54
CA ARG A 53 1.80 -12.71 1.70
C ARG A 53 1.77 -13.21 3.13
N GLY A 54 1.48 -14.50 3.29
CA GLY A 54 1.37 -15.13 4.61
C GLY A 54 0.06 -14.85 5.32
N LEU A 55 -0.97 -14.38 4.61
CA LEU A 55 -2.33 -14.28 5.13
C LEU A 55 -2.92 -15.68 5.31
N ASP A 56 -3.13 -16.10 6.55
CA ASP A 56 -3.75 -17.36 6.95
C ASP A 56 -5.16 -17.14 7.51
N GLU A 57 -5.91 -18.23 7.70
CA GLU A 57 -7.28 -18.18 8.23
C GLU A 57 -7.34 -17.58 9.64
N THR A 58 -6.30 -17.79 10.47
CA THR A 58 -6.24 -17.20 11.82
C THR A 58 -6.19 -15.68 11.76
N GLN A 59 -5.37 -15.12 10.87
CA GLN A 59 -5.31 -13.67 10.64
C GLN A 59 -6.61 -13.12 10.07
N LEU A 60 -7.23 -13.86 9.14
CA LEU A 60 -8.52 -13.47 8.57
C LEU A 60 -9.59 -13.35 9.68
N LEU A 61 -9.72 -14.38 10.53
CA LEU A 61 -10.66 -14.39 11.65
C LEU A 61 -10.37 -13.29 12.69
N ALA A 62 -9.09 -13.01 12.95
CA ALA A 62 -8.69 -11.92 13.83
C ALA A 62 -9.03 -10.53 13.25
N LEU A 63 -8.97 -10.37 11.93
CA LEU A 63 -9.41 -9.16 11.25
C LEU A 63 -10.93 -9.04 11.29
N GLU A 64 -11.68 -10.12 11.02
CA GLU A 64 -13.15 -10.14 11.14
C GLU A 64 -13.59 -9.70 12.54
N THR A 65 -12.97 -10.26 13.58
CA THR A 65 -13.25 -9.88 14.98
C THR A 65 -12.99 -8.40 15.23
N GLN A 66 -11.87 -7.85 14.73
CA GLN A 66 -11.54 -6.43 14.90
C GLN A 66 -12.49 -5.52 14.12
N LEU A 67 -13.02 -5.98 12.98
CA LEU A 67 -14.00 -5.23 12.19
C LEU A 67 -15.39 -5.25 12.86
N ASP A 68 -15.79 -6.38 13.45
CA ASP A 68 -17.02 -6.48 14.24
C ASP A 68 -16.98 -5.58 15.48
N ASP A 69 -15.82 -5.47 16.13
CA ASP A 69 -15.58 -4.53 17.24
C ASP A 69 -15.72 -3.05 16.83
N LEU A 70 -15.70 -2.74 15.54
CA LEU A 70 -16.02 -1.39 15.08
C LEU A 70 -17.50 -1.04 15.27
N LEU A 71 -18.38 -2.02 15.54
CA LEU A 71 -19.82 -1.84 15.75
C LEU A 71 -20.44 -1.00 14.61
N LEU A 72 -20.01 -1.28 13.39
CA LEU A 72 -20.53 -0.61 12.20
C LEU A 72 -21.94 -1.11 11.90
N PRO A 73 -22.82 -0.29 11.33
CA PRO A 73 -24.18 -0.69 10.96
C PRO A 73 -24.22 -1.60 9.71
N TYR A 74 -23.10 -2.23 9.35
CA TYR A 74 -22.92 -3.04 8.16
C TYR A 74 -22.18 -4.32 8.55
N CYS A 75 -22.60 -5.46 7.98
CA CYS A 75 -21.81 -6.69 8.06
C CYS A 75 -20.62 -6.58 7.09
N ILE A 76 -19.44 -7.03 7.52
CA ILE A 76 -18.24 -7.05 6.69
C ILE A 76 -17.82 -8.50 6.49
N ASP A 77 -17.91 -8.97 5.25
CA ASP A 77 -17.48 -10.31 4.88
C ASP A 77 -16.05 -10.23 4.32
N LEU A 78 -15.11 -10.87 5.02
CA LEU A 78 -13.73 -10.98 4.56
C LEU A 78 -13.54 -12.30 3.83
N SER A 79 -12.88 -12.25 2.68
CA SER A 79 -12.51 -13.44 1.92
C SER A 79 -11.05 -13.39 1.52
N ARG A 80 -10.34 -14.49 1.69
CA ARG A 80 -8.96 -14.58 1.23
C ARG A 80 -8.94 -14.85 -0.27
N LEU A 81 -8.40 -13.92 -1.06
CA LEU A 81 -8.39 -14.03 -2.53
C LEU A 81 -7.70 -15.32 -3.02
N ALA A 82 -6.65 -15.75 -2.33
CA ALA A 82 -5.94 -17.00 -2.61
C ALA A 82 -6.68 -18.27 -2.14
N GLY A 83 -7.70 -18.14 -1.29
CA GLY A 83 -8.53 -19.24 -0.81
C GLY A 83 -9.80 -19.47 -1.64
N ILE A 84 -10.16 -18.54 -2.51
CA ILE A 84 -11.32 -18.67 -3.40
C ILE A 84 -11.03 -19.77 -4.43
N GLN A 85 -11.76 -20.88 -4.32
CA GLN A 85 -11.63 -22.05 -5.20
C GLN A 85 -12.22 -21.81 -6.60
N ASP A 86 -13.20 -20.91 -6.68
CA ASP A 86 -13.81 -20.50 -7.95
C ASP A 86 -12.88 -19.53 -8.69
N GLU A 87 -12.17 -20.04 -9.69
CA GLU A 87 -11.25 -19.24 -10.51
C GLU A 87 -11.96 -18.13 -11.27
N ALA A 88 -13.19 -18.34 -11.73
CA ALA A 88 -13.95 -17.33 -12.47
C ALA A 88 -14.36 -16.18 -11.54
N LEU A 89 -14.76 -16.48 -10.31
CA LEU A 89 -15.02 -15.47 -9.28
C LEU A 89 -13.74 -14.72 -8.91
N ARG A 90 -12.63 -15.43 -8.69
CA ARG A 90 -11.33 -14.82 -8.36
C ARG A 90 -10.86 -13.86 -9.46
N ASP A 91 -10.96 -14.27 -10.72
CA ASP A 91 -10.59 -13.43 -11.87
C ASP A 91 -11.54 -12.25 -12.05
N HIS A 92 -12.84 -12.45 -11.78
CA HIS A 92 -13.79 -11.35 -11.75
C HIS A 92 -13.39 -10.32 -10.68
N ILE A 93 -13.11 -10.74 -9.45
CA ILE A 93 -12.67 -9.86 -8.36
C ILE A 93 -11.36 -9.15 -8.73
N ARG A 94 -10.40 -9.84 -9.36
CA ARG A 94 -9.16 -9.21 -9.82
C ARG A 94 -9.38 -8.17 -10.93
N ARG A 95 -10.33 -8.42 -11.83
CA ARG A 95 -10.60 -7.56 -12.99
C ARG A 95 -11.49 -6.37 -12.67
N VAL A 96 -12.53 -6.57 -11.84
CA VAL A 96 -13.54 -5.54 -11.54
C VAL A 96 -13.55 -5.07 -10.09
N GLY A 97 -12.85 -5.77 -9.20
CA GLY A 97 -12.71 -5.38 -7.81
C GLY A 97 -12.04 -4.03 -7.69
N ARG A 98 -12.52 -3.24 -6.73
CA ARG A 98 -12.01 -1.88 -6.50
C ARG A 98 -11.07 -1.91 -5.32
N VAL A 99 -9.89 -1.30 -5.47
CA VAL A 99 -8.93 -1.19 -4.36
C VAL A 99 -9.54 -0.36 -3.24
N PHE A 100 -9.78 -1.03 -2.11
CA PHE A 100 -10.31 -0.45 -0.89
C PHE A 100 -9.17 0.01 0.02
N TYR A 101 -8.20 -0.87 0.22
CA TYR A 101 -6.98 -0.62 0.97
C TYR A 101 -5.79 -1.20 0.21
N GLU A 102 -4.66 -0.51 0.28
CA GLU A 102 -3.38 -1.00 -0.23
C GLU A 102 -2.31 -0.50 0.72
N THR A 103 -1.50 -1.42 1.26
CA THR A 103 -0.34 -1.02 2.04
C THR A 103 0.60 -0.30 1.08
N GLN A 104 0.84 0.98 1.35
CA GLN A 104 1.80 1.72 0.57
C GLN A 104 3.17 1.16 0.96
N SER A 105 3.68 0.23 0.15
CA SER A 105 5.08 -0.16 0.25
C SER A 105 5.88 1.11 0.04
N ILE A 106 6.28 1.72 1.15
CA ILE A 106 7.44 2.60 1.20
C ILE A 106 8.61 1.73 0.77
N LEU A 107 8.80 1.62 -0.55
CA LEU A 107 10.14 1.60 -1.07
C LEU A 107 10.78 2.87 -0.49
N PRO A 108 11.88 2.79 0.28
CA PRO A 108 12.65 3.99 0.53
C PRO A 108 13.01 4.52 -0.86
N SER A 109 12.49 5.70 -1.20
CA SER A 109 12.96 6.44 -2.38
C SER A 109 14.49 6.34 -2.35
N PRO A 110 15.15 5.81 -3.39
CA PRO A 110 16.58 5.68 -3.38
C PRO A 110 17.14 7.08 -3.20
N LEU A 111 17.75 7.30 -2.04
CA LEU A 111 18.75 8.32 -1.76
C LEU A 111 18.55 9.60 -2.58
N ALA A 112 17.89 10.60 -1.97
CA ALA A 112 18.40 11.95 -2.14
C ALA A 112 19.88 11.89 -1.72
N GLY A 113 20.76 11.65 -2.69
CA GLY A 113 22.18 11.62 -2.46
C GLY A 113 22.59 12.94 -1.81
N PRO A 114 23.57 12.94 -0.90
CA PRO A 114 24.18 14.21 -0.52
C PRO A 114 24.68 14.84 -1.81
N ASP A 115 24.24 16.07 -2.03
CA ASP A 115 24.73 17.00 -3.04
C ASP A 115 26.26 17.11 -2.90
N LEU A 116 26.98 16.18 -3.53
CA LEU A 116 28.42 16.25 -3.71
C LEU A 116 28.66 17.19 -4.89
N SER A 117 28.82 18.46 -4.56
CA SER A 117 29.40 19.47 -5.43
C SER A 117 30.72 18.97 -6.02
N PRO A 118 30.86 18.80 -7.34
CA PRO A 118 32.15 18.53 -7.95
C PRO A 118 32.76 19.88 -8.37
N SER A 119 33.35 20.60 -7.42
CA SER A 119 34.25 21.73 -7.74
C SER A 119 35.67 21.54 -7.20
N ASP A 120 35.95 20.46 -6.47
CA ASP A 120 37.31 20.07 -6.11
C ASP A 120 37.87 19.07 -7.12
N VAL A 121 38.11 19.54 -8.35
CA VAL A 121 39.05 18.87 -9.25
C VAL A 121 40.46 19.40 -8.96
N VAL A 122 41.31 18.46 -8.56
CA VAL A 122 42.74 18.58 -8.29
C VAL A 122 43.52 19.28 -9.40
N GLY A 123 44.47 20.13 -9.01
CA GLY A 123 45.80 20.13 -9.65
C GLY A 123 46.45 21.48 -9.93
N ASN A 124 47.30 21.97 -9.02
CA ASN A 124 48.54 22.63 -9.44
C ASN A 124 49.64 22.45 -8.36
N PRO A 125 50.83 21.90 -8.70
CA PRO A 125 51.89 21.66 -7.72
C PRO A 125 52.68 22.93 -7.38
N PRO A 126 53.39 22.97 -6.23
CA PRO A 126 54.14 24.14 -5.80
C PRO A 126 55.47 24.25 -6.56
N HIS A 127 55.77 25.44 -7.08
CA HIS A 127 57.11 25.83 -7.55
C HIS A 127 58.05 26.07 -6.36
N PRO A 128 59.26 25.45 -6.30
CA PRO A 128 60.35 25.98 -5.51
C PRO A 128 61.34 26.74 -6.40
N SER A 129 61.55 28.00 -6.05
CA SER A 129 62.60 28.88 -6.56
C SER A 129 64.00 28.37 -6.20
N ARG A 130 64.94 28.37 -7.15
CA ARG A 130 66.35 28.79 -6.93
C ARG A 130 67.19 28.93 -8.21
N ARG A 131 67.59 30.18 -8.45
CA ARG A 131 68.92 30.72 -8.84
C ARG A 131 69.89 29.92 -9.75
N SER A 132 70.21 30.57 -10.87
CA SER A 132 71.56 31.01 -11.31
C SER A 132 72.64 29.97 -11.64
N ILE A 133 73.05 29.91 -12.93
CA ILE A 133 74.44 29.97 -13.46
C ILE A 133 74.37 29.91 -15.01
N SER A 134 74.76 30.97 -15.74
CA SER A 134 76.06 31.20 -16.42
C SER A 134 76.49 30.16 -17.47
N ARG A 135 76.68 30.62 -18.73
CA ARG A 135 77.83 30.39 -19.64
C ARG A 135 77.44 30.65 -21.13
N PRO A 136 78.42 30.75 -22.05
CA PRO A 136 79.15 31.95 -22.48
C PRO A 136 78.68 32.49 -23.84
#